data_AF-A0A1G1Y7V5-F1
#
_entry.id   AF-A0A1G1Y7V5-F1
#
_cell.length_a   1.000
_cell.length_b   1.000
_cell.length_c   1.000
_cell.angle_alpha   90.00
_cell.angle_beta   90.00
_cell.angle_gamma   90.00
#
_symmetry.space_group_name_H-M   'P 1'
#
loop_
_entity.id
_entity.type
_entity.pdbx_description
1 polymer ?
#
loop_
_entity_poly.entity_id
_entity_poly.type
_entity_poly.pdbx_seq_one_letter_code
_entity_poly.pdbx_strand_id
1 'polypeptide(L)'
;MLKVKFNYNINKDAWSWVAIAKDKNLWGLNWKNEIAYIPKELLSKILKSSFSRAVKITENYIENNPKRTYKEILIKSEIDSLKKTWGTIEEKYFKILAVITQKPIFSENFGCFLTTGFMCPYNQKDNWFMISVWHSLPFSITTICHEIMHLQFLHDYKNYLEKKGLKNNQIEDLKESLTFLLNEPEFEEIILSEDIGYPEHIKLRKKLKSIWLKDKNFQNLIDRAILAIKKSYSQPRNEPAFIKKEKKKKAKEGKRSGEKK
;
A
#
# COMPACT_ATOMS: atom_id res chain seq x y z
N MET A 1 13.80 -2.24 -23.71
CA MET A 1 13.89 -3.09 -22.50
C MET A 1 12.94 -2.49 -21.48
N LEU A 2 12.13 -3.31 -20.78
CA LEU A 2 11.16 -2.78 -19.82
C LEU A 2 11.86 -2.18 -18.60
N LYS A 3 11.36 -1.05 -18.10
CA LYS A 3 11.85 -0.46 -16.83
C LYS A 3 11.38 -1.29 -15.63
N VAL A 4 10.19 -1.91 -15.71
CA VAL A 4 9.67 -2.81 -14.68
C VAL A 4 10.09 -4.26 -14.93
N LYS A 5 10.76 -4.85 -13.94
CA LYS A 5 11.27 -6.24 -13.96
C LYS A 5 10.42 -7.16 -13.08
N PHE A 6 9.56 -7.94 -13.73
CA PHE A 6 8.68 -8.91 -13.08
C PHE A 6 9.42 -10.20 -12.70
N ASN A 7 9.36 -10.58 -11.43
CA ASN A 7 10.07 -11.73 -10.87
C ASN A 7 9.29 -12.39 -9.72
N TYR A 8 9.74 -13.57 -9.30
CA TYR A 8 9.32 -14.21 -8.05
C TYR A 8 10.54 -14.47 -7.16
N ASN A 9 10.37 -14.28 -5.86
CA ASN A 9 11.39 -14.59 -4.87
C ASN A 9 10.71 -15.11 -3.59
N ILE A 10 10.95 -16.38 -3.26
CA ILE A 10 10.28 -17.04 -2.14
C ILE A 10 10.58 -16.36 -0.79
N ASN A 11 11.77 -15.79 -0.61
CA ASN A 11 12.10 -15.10 0.63
C ASN A 11 11.29 -13.80 0.78
N LYS A 12 11.09 -13.04 -0.30
CA LYS A 12 10.20 -11.86 -0.31
C LYS A 12 8.73 -12.22 -0.12
N ASP A 13 8.29 -13.32 -0.74
CA ASP A 13 6.93 -13.85 -0.54
C ASP A 13 6.69 -14.19 0.94
N ALA A 14 7.58 -15.00 1.53
CA ALA A 14 7.55 -15.32 2.96
C ALA A 14 7.63 -14.08 3.86
N TRP A 15 8.47 -13.10 3.49
CA TRP A 15 8.56 -11.82 4.19
C TRP A 15 7.22 -11.09 4.22
N SER A 16 6.51 -11.04 3.08
CA SER A 16 5.22 -10.33 2.98
C SER A 16 4.16 -10.96 3.88
N TRP A 17 4.10 -12.29 3.98
CA TRP A 17 3.21 -13.02 4.90
C TRP A 17 3.50 -12.70 6.36
N VAL A 18 4.78 -12.61 6.72
CA VAL A 18 5.19 -12.32 8.10
C VAL A 18 4.91 -10.86 8.47
N ALA A 19 5.14 -9.95 7.53
CA ALA A 19 4.85 -8.52 7.71
C ALA A 19 3.37 -8.32 8.05
N ILE A 20 2.46 -8.88 7.25
CA ILE A 20 1.02 -8.76 7.50
C ILE A 20 0.55 -9.50 8.75
N ALA A 21 1.12 -10.68 9.05
CA ALA A 21 0.79 -11.41 10.26
C ALA A 21 1.17 -10.65 11.53
N LYS A 22 2.24 -9.85 11.50
CA LYS A 22 2.73 -9.12 12.67
C LYS A 22 2.21 -7.70 12.77
N ASP A 23 1.84 -7.07 11.66
CA ASP A 23 1.25 -5.73 11.66
C ASP A 23 -0.28 -5.79 11.80
N LYS A 24 -0.80 -5.26 12.91
CA LYS A 24 -2.24 -5.20 13.17
C LYS A 24 -2.88 -3.92 12.66
N ASN A 25 -2.09 -2.93 12.24
CA ASN A 25 -2.59 -1.65 11.78
C ASN A 25 -2.51 -1.56 10.25
N LEU A 26 -3.63 -1.81 9.59
CA LEU A 26 -3.70 -1.91 8.13
C LEU A 26 -4.59 -0.83 7.53
N TRP A 27 -4.40 0.42 7.96
CA TRP A 27 -5.09 1.60 7.39
C TRP A 27 -6.62 1.45 7.37
N GLY A 28 -7.18 0.89 8.45
CA GLY A 28 -8.61 0.67 8.62
C GLY A 28 -9.14 -0.67 8.09
N LEU A 29 -8.28 -1.53 7.51
CA LEU A 29 -8.67 -2.89 7.13
C LEU A 29 -8.79 -3.83 8.33
N ASN A 30 -9.61 -4.88 8.17
CA ASN A 30 -9.77 -5.90 9.18
C ASN A 30 -8.64 -6.92 9.08
N TRP A 31 -7.65 -6.81 9.97
CA TRP A 31 -6.49 -7.71 10.06
C TRP A 31 -6.85 -9.20 9.96
N LYS A 32 -7.95 -9.65 10.58
CA LYS A 32 -8.33 -11.08 10.54
C LYS A 32 -8.66 -11.55 9.13
N ASN A 33 -9.24 -10.68 8.30
CA ASN A 33 -9.53 -11.00 6.91
C ASN A 33 -8.24 -11.08 6.10
N GLU A 34 -7.34 -10.12 6.34
CA GLU A 34 -6.07 -10.03 5.61
C GLU A 34 -5.14 -11.21 5.90
N ILE A 35 -5.23 -11.85 7.06
CA ILE A 35 -4.41 -13.02 7.42
C ILE A 35 -5.16 -14.35 7.34
N ALA A 36 -6.42 -14.36 6.87
CA ALA A 36 -7.27 -15.56 6.88
C ALA A 36 -6.70 -16.72 6.04
N TYR A 37 -5.89 -16.39 5.04
CA TYR A 37 -5.23 -17.35 4.17
C TYR A 37 -4.04 -18.07 4.82
N ILE A 38 -3.53 -17.55 5.95
CA ILE A 38 -2.42 -18.15 6.68
C ILE A 38 -2.97 -19.26 7.59
N PRO A 39 -2.52 -20.52 7.45
CA PRO A 39 -2.99 -21.61 8.30
C PRO A 39 -2.75 -21.31 9.78
N LYS A 40 -3.72 -21.65 10.64
CA LYS A 40 -3.70 -21.31 12.08
C LYS A 40 -2.41 -21.77 12.78
N GLU A 41 -1.92 -22.96 12.46
CA GLU A 41 -0.67 -23.49 13.03
C GLU A 41 0.56 -22.68 12.62
N LEU A 42 0.64 -22.33 11.33
CA LEU A 42 1.71 -21.48 10.82
C LEU A 42 1.65 -20.09 11.44
N LEU A 43 0.46 -19.48 11.48
CA LEU A 43 0.25 -18.18 12.10
C LEU A 43 0.70 -18.16 13.56
N SER A 44 0.37 -19.20 14.34
CA SER A 44 0.81 -19.31 15.74
C SER A 44 2.34 -19.32 15.84
N LYS A 45 3.03 -20.05 14.96
CA LYS A 45 4.51 -20.10 14.91
C LYS A 45 5.10 -18.75 14.51
N ILE A 46 4.52 -18.07 13.52
CA ILE A 46 4.92 -16.72 13.08
C ILE A 46 4.82 -15.73 14.26
N LEU A 47 3.67 -15.68 14.93
CA LEU A 47 3.40 -14.72 16.00
C LEU A 47 4.34 -14.89 17.20
N LYS A 48 4.70 -16.14 17.55
CA LYS A 48 5.60 -16.45 18.67
C LYS A 48 7.10 -16.29 18.37
N SER A 49 7.47 -16.17 17.10
CA SER A 49 8.88 -16.09 16.68
C SER A 49 9.35 -14.65 16.47
N SER A 50 10.66 -14.42 16.51
CA SER A 50 11.26 -13.20 15.97
C SER A 50 10.93 -13.04 14.48
N PHE A 51 11.01 -11.82 13.94
CA PHE A 51 10.67 -11.56 12.54
C PHE A 51 11.50 -12.42 11.57
N SER A 52 12.83 -12.42 11.71
CA SER A 52 13.74 -13.21 10.86
C SER A 52 13.46 -14.71 10.92
N ARG A 53 13.22 -15.25 12.12
CA ARG A 53 12.85 -16.65 12.31
C ARG A 53 11.49 -16.97 11.70
N ALA A 54 10.51 -16.08 11.85
CA ALA A 54 9.20 -16.25 11.25
C ALA A 54 9.27 -16.27 9.71
N VAL A 55 10.13 -15.45 9.09
CA VAL A 55 10.36 -15.50 7.64
C VAL A 55 10.88 -16.86 7.22
N LYS A 56 11.88 -17.42 7.92
CA LYS A 56 12.41 -18.75 7.60
C LYS A 56 11.40 -19.88 7.80
N ILE A 57 10.58 -19.80 8.85
CA ILE A 57 9.47 -20.75 9.06
C ILE A 57 8.48 -20.70 7.90
N THR A 58 8.15 -19.49 7.43
CA THR A 58 7.18 -19.27 6.36
C THR A 58 7.74 -19.67 5.00
N GLU A 59 9.00 -19.34 4.72
CA GLU A 59 9.75 -19.77 3.53
C GLU A 59 9.72 -21.29 3.41
N ASN A 60 10.08 -22.01 4.49
CA ASN A 60 10.02 -23.46 4.53
C ASN A 60 8.59 -24.02 4.35
N TYR A 61 7.57 -23.32 4.85
CA TYR A 61 6.18 -23.72 4.64
C TYR A 61 5.75 -23.58 3.16
N ILE A 62 6.16 -22.50 2.50
CA ILE A 62 5.87 -22.26 1.07
C ILE A 62 6.62 -23.28 0.20
N GLU A 63 7.91 -23.51 0.49
CA GLU A 63 8.81 -24.43 -0.22
C GLU A 63 8.30 -25.88 -0.20
N ASN A 64 7.74 -26.32 0.93
CA ASN A 64 7.23 -27.69 1.14
C ASN A 64 5.72 -27.82 0.87
N ASN A 65 5.10 -26.82 0.25
CA ASN A 65 3.67 -26.90 -0.06
C ASN A 65 3.42 -27.98 -1.12
N PRO A 66 2.48 -28.93 -0.91
CA PRO A 66 2.22 -29.99 -1.90
C PRO A 66 1.70 -29.46 -3.24
N LYS A 67 1.20 -28.22 -3.27
CA LYS A 67 0.74 -27.52 -4.50
C LYS A 67 1.83 -26.63 -5.11
N ARG A 68 3.09 -26.74 -4.68
CA ARG A 68 4.18 -25.86 -5.13
C ARG A 68 4.35 -25.86 -6.65
N THR A 69 4.46 -27.02 -7.29
CA THR A 69 4.66 -27.10 -8.74
C THR A 69 3.54 -26.40 -9.50
N TYR A 70 2.29 -26.57 -9.05
CA TYR A 70 1.15 -25.87 -9.64
C TYR A 70 1.24 -24.35 -9.43
N LYS A 71 1.62 -23.90 -8.23
CA LYS A 71 1.83 -22.47 -7.94
C LYS A 71 2.97 -21.86 -8.78
N GLU A 72 4.05 -22.59 -9.02
CA GLU A 72 5.17 -22.12 -9.85
C GLU A 72 4.74 -21.90 -11.30
N ILE A 73 3.94 -22.82 -11.86
CA ILE A 73 3.34 -22.65 -13.19
C ILE A 73 2.43 -21.42 -13.22
N LEU A 74 1.57 -21.26 -12.21
CA LEU A 74 0.69 -20.09 -12.09
C LEU A 74 1.47 -18.78 -12.02
N ILE A 75 2.47 -18.70 -11.14
CA ILE A 75 3.35 -17.53 -10.96
C ILE A 75 4.04 -17.18 -12.28
N LYS A 76 4.56 -18.18 -13.00
CA LYS A 76 5.21 -17.96 -14.30
C LYS A 76 4.22 -17.41 -15.33
N SER A 77 3.04 -18.02 -15.43
CA SER A 77 1.99 -17.57 -16.34
C SER A 77 1.54 -16.13 -16.05
N GLU A 78 1.45 -15.77 -14.76
CA GLU A 78 1.10 -14.41 -14.34
C GLU A 78 2.21 -13.42 -14.72
N ILE A 79 3.48 -13.75 -14.47
CA ILE A 79 4.63 -12.92 -14.88
C ILE A 79 4.62 -12.68 -16.40
N ASP A 80 4.38 -13.72 -17.20
CA ASP A 80 4.38 -13.59 -18.66
C ASP A 80 3.21 -12.71 -19.14
N SER A 81 2.03 -12.86 -18.51
CA SER A 81 0.85 -12.03 -18.79
C SER A 81 1.08 -10.56 -18.42
N LEU A 82 1.70 -10.30 -17.27
CA LEU A 82 2.07 -8.97 -16.81
C LEU A 82 3.11 -8.33 -17.71
N LYS A 83 4.18 -9.04 -18.09
CA LYS A 83 5.20 -8.54 -19.01
C LYS A 83 4.58 -8.09 -20.33
N LYS A 84 3.71 -8.93 -20.91
CA LYS A 84 3.02 -8.63 -22.17
C LYS A 84 2.13 -7.39 -22.02
N THR A 85 1.29 -7.36 -20.99
CA THR A 85 0.30 -6.29 -20.80
C THR A 85 0.97 -4.98 -20.43
N TRP A 86 1.83 -4.98 -19.42
CA TRP A 86 2.59 -3.81 -18.99
C TRP A 86 3.44 -3.23 -20.12
N GLY A 87 4.08 -4.10 -20.92
CA GLY A 87 4.89 -3.65 -22.05
C GLY A 87 4.13 -2.83 -23.11
N THR A 88 2.80 -2.95 -23.17
CA THR A 88 1.97 -2.13 -24.08
C THR A 88 1.67 -0.73 -23.55
N ILE A 89 1.76 -0.52 -22.23
CA ILE A 89 1.36 0.73 -21.57
C ILE A 89 2.51 1.45 -20.85
N GLU A 90 3.65 0.78 -20.64
CA GLU A 90 4.75 1.26 -19.79
C GLU A 90 5.24 2.67 -20.18
N GLU A 91 5.55 2.88 -21.46
CA GLU A 91 6.06 4.16 -21.95
C GLU A 91 5.04 5.27 -21.72
N LYS A 92 3.77 5.00 -22.04
CA LYS A 92 2.67 5.95 -21.86
C LYS A 92 2.50 6.31 -20.39
N TYR A 93 2.48 5.31 -19.50
CA TYR A 93 2.40 5.51 -18.06
C TYR A 93 3.51 6.42 -17.54
N PHE A 94 4.76 6.11 -17.86
CA PHE A 94 5.90 6.91 -17.40
C PHE A 94 5.92 8.32 -17.98
N LYS A 95 5.49 8.49 -19.24
CA LYS A 95 5.35 9.82 -19.85
C LYS A 95 4.30 10.65 -19.12
N ILE A 96 3.13 10.09 -18.83
CA ILE A 96 2.07 10.77 -18.07
C ILE A 96 2.54 11.10 -16.66
N LEU A 97 3.16 10.14 -15.96
CA LEU A 97 3.65 10.34 -14.60
C LEU A 97 4.68 11.47 -14.53
N ALA A 98 5.62 11.53 -15.49
CA ALA A 98 6.61 12.59 -15.56
C ALA A 98 5.99 13.97 -15.83
N VAL A 99 4.98 14.04 -16.71
CA VAL A 99 4.24 15.27 -17.01
C VAL A 99 3.46 15.76 -15.81
N ILE A 100 2.69 14.88 -15.16
CA ILE A 100 1.88 15.24 -13.99
C ILE A 100 2.78 15.70 -12.85
N THR A 101 3.81 14.92 -12.52
CA THR A 101 4.68 15.25 -11.39
C THR A 101 5.64 16.41 -11.69
N GLN A 102 5.81 16.78 -12.97
CA GLN A 102 6.80 17.76 -13.43
C GLN A 102 8.23 17.36 -13.01
N LYS A 103 8.49 16.05 -13.02
CA LYS A 103 9.77 15.44 -12.63
C LYS A 103 10.17 14.35 -13.64
N PRO A 104 11.47 14.17 -13.90
CA PRO A 104 11.92 13.01 -14.65
C PRO A 104 11.65 11.73 -13.83
N ILE A 105 11.46 10.62 -14.52
CA ILE A 105 11.38 9.32 -13.86
C ILE A 105 12.73 9.01 -13.21
N PHE A 106 12.74 8.81 -11.89
CA PHE A 106 13.99 8.77 -11.13
C PHE A 106 14.78 7.47 -11.31
N SER A 107 14.14 6.41 -11.79
CA SER A 107 14.75 5.08 -11.96
C SER A 107 14.43 4.48 -13.32
N GLU A 108 15.44 3.85 -13.91
CA GLU A 108 15.31 3.00 -15.09
C GLU A 108 14.98 1.54 -14.72
N ASN A 109 14.96 1.22 -13.42
CA ASN A 109 14.78 -0.15 -12.92
C ASN A 109 13.84 -0.17 -11.71
N PHE A 110 12.66 -0.75 -11.90
CA PHE A 110 11.71 -1.06 -10.84
C PHE A 110 11.53 -2.57 -10.72
N GLY A 111 11.75 -3.14 -9.54
CA GLY A 111 11.51 -4.57 -9.30
C GLY A 111 10.06 -4.82 -8.93
N CYS A 112 9.35 -5.63 -9.72
CA CYS A 112 8.00 -6.08 -9.36
C CYS A 112 8.06 -7.57 -8.97
N PHE A 113 7.75 -7.89 -7.70
CA PHE A 113 7.80 -9.25 -7.18
C PHE A 113 6.41 -9.79 -6.90
N LEU A 114 6.11 -11.00 -7.37
CA LEU A 114 4.83 -11.64 -7.05
C LEU A 114 4.84 -12.17 -5.61
N THR A 115 3.71 -12.04 -4.91
CA THR A 115 3.45 -12.66 -3.61
C THR A 115 2.25 -13.60 -3.70
N THR A 116 2.31 -14.69 -2.93
CA THR A 116 1.16 -15.58 -2.70
C THR A 116 0.35 -15.18 -1.47
N GLY A 117 0.73 -14.07 -0.80
CA GLY A 117 -0.10 -13.36 0.14
C GLY A 117 -1.00 -12.32 -0.54
N PHE A 118 -1.84 -11.64 0.25
CA PHE A 118 -2.74 -10.59 -0.24
C PHE A 118 -2.16 -9.17 -0.11
N MET A 119 -1.17 -8.98 0.76
CA MET A 119 -0.51 -7.68 0.92
C MET A 119 0.64 -7.48 -0.05
N CYS A 120 0.71 -6.28 -0.61
CA CYS A 120 1.64 -5.90 -1.67
C CYS A 120 2.67 -4.87 -1.14
N PRO A 121 3.66 -5.28 -0.33
CA PRO A 121 4.62 -4.33 0.24
C PRO A 121 5.60 -3.81 -0.81
N TYR A 122 6.29 -2.72 -0.46
CA TYR A 122 7.39 -2.16 -1.25
C TYR A 122 8.61 -1.82 -0.40
N ASN A 123 9.71 -1.53 -1.08
CA ASN A 123 10.96 -1.05 -0.52
C ASN A 123 11.49 0.10 -1.37
N GLN A 124 11.48 1.29 -0.77
CA GLN A 124 11.92 2.52 -1.41
C GLN A 124 13.43 2.53 -1.74
N LYS A 125 14.27 1.94 -0.88
CA LYS A 125 15.74 1.97 -1.06
C LYS A 125 16.18 1.16 -2.26
N ASP A 126 15.53 0.02 -2.47
CA ASP A 126 15.90 -0.95 -3.49
C ASP A 126 14.96 -0.91 -4.72
N ASN A 127 14.09 0.11 -4.79
CA ASN A 127 13.14 0.35 -5.89
C ASN A 127 12.32 -0.88 -6.29
N TRP A 128 11.79 -1.62 -5.32
CA TRP A 128 10.91 -2.75 -5.60
C TRP A 128 9.60 -2.69 -4.85
N PHE A 129 8.58 -3.30 -5.43
CA PHE A 129 7.26 -3.48 -4.86
C PHE A 129 6.73 -4.88 -5.18
N MET A 130 5.60 -5.24 -4.57
CA MET A 130 4.96 -6.53 -4.79
C MET A 130 3.57 -6.38 -5.38
N ILE A 131 3.09 -7.46 -5.99
CA ILE A 131 1.70 -7.64 -6.41
C ILE A 131 1.25 -9.05 -6.06
N SER A 132 -0.04 -9.22 -5.75
CA SER A 132 -0.58 -10.54 -5.43
C SER A 132 -0.92 -11.34 -6.69
N VAL A 133 -0.58 -12.63 -6.70
CA VAL A 133 -1.00 -13.57 -7.75
C VAL A 133 -2.51 -13.86 -7.74
N TRP A 134 -3.22 -13.41 -6.71
CA TRP A 134 -4.66 -13.63 -6.55
C TRP A 134 -5.49 -12.48 -7.12
N HIS A 135 -4.86 -11.39 -7.54
CA HIS A 135 -5.53 -10.27 -8.16
C HIS A 135 -5.72 -10.49 -9.66
N SER A 136 -6.80 -9.93 -10.21
CA SER A 136 -6.99 -9.93 -11.66
C SER A 136 -5.92 -9.07 -12.33
N LEU A 137 -5.60 -9.38 -13.58
CA LEU A 137 -4.62 -8.62 -14.35
C LEU A 137 -4.93 -7.10 -14.38
N PRO A 138 -6.17 -6.62 -14.62
CA PRO A 138 -6.50 -5.20 -14.50
C PRO A 138 -6.16 -4.59 -13.14
N PHE A 139 -6.47 -5.29 -12.05
CA PHE A 139 -6.16 -4.83 -10.70
C PHE A 139 -4.66 -4.81 -10.42
N SER A 140 -3.93 -5.81 -10.92
CA SER A 140 -2.47 -5.86 -10.84
C SER A 140 -1.81 -4.70 -11.57
N ILE A 141 -2.31 -4.31 -12.75
CA ILE A 141 -1.84 -3.11 -13.47
C ILE A 141 -2.06 -1.85 -12.64
N THR A 142 -3.23 -1.65 -12.05
CA THR A 142 -3.49 -0.51 -11.15
C THR A 142 -2.53 -0.52 -9.97
N THR A 143 -2.27 -1.69 -9.37
CA THR A 143 -1.33 -1.83 -8.25
C THR A 143 0.10 -1.46 -8.69
N ILE A 144 0.54 -1.88 -9.88
CA ILE A 144 1.85 -1.49 -10.43
C ILE A 144 1.95 0.03 -10.57
N CYS A 145 0.92 0.67 -11.15
CA CYS A 145 0.86 2.12 -11.28
C CYS A 145 0.85 2.84 -9.92
N HIS A 146 0.15 2.29 -8.93
CA HIS A 146 0.10 2.81 -7.56
C HIS A 146 1.49 2.80 -6.91
N GLU A 147 2.16 1.65 -6.93
CA GLU A 147 3.44 1.50 -6.26
C GLU A 147 4.56 2.29 -6.95
N ILE A 148 4.56 2.39 -8.28
CA ILE A 148 5.53 3.25 -8.98
C ILE A 148 5.30 4.73 -8.63
N MET A 149 4.05 5.18 -8.55
CA MET A 149 3.72 6.54 -8.14
C MET A 149 4.22 6.82 -6.71
N HIS A 150 4.06 5.86 -5.78
CA HIS A 150 4.61 5.97 -4.43
C HIS A 150 6.13 6.13 -4.43
N LEU A 151 6.84 5.28 -5.16
CA LEU A 151 8.30 5.33 -5.25
C LEU A 151 8.78 6.66 -5.82
N GLN A 152 8.17 7.13 -6.92
CA GLN A 152 8.50 8.42 -7.54
C GLN A 152 8.23 9.58 -6.57
N PHE A 153 7.05 9.60 -5.95
CA PHE A 153 6.66 10.67 -5.02
C PHE A 153 7.60 10.75 -3.82
N LEU A 154 7.91 9.61 -3.20
CA LEU A 154 8.80 9.58 -2.04
C LEU A 154 10.24 9.95 -2.43
N HIS A 155 10.71 9.58 -3.62
CA HIS A 155 12.02 10.00 -4.10
C HIS A 155 12.11 11.53 -4.25
N ASP A 156 11.13 12.14 -4.92
CA ASP A 156 11.23 13.55 -5.30
C ASP A 156 10.77 14.53 -4.21
N TYR A 157 9.78 14.15 -3.41
CA TYR A 157 9.09 15.08 -2.53
C TYR A 157 9.33 14.84 -1.04
N LYS A 158 9.83 13.68 -0.60
CA LYS A 158 9.99 13.39 0.84
C LYS A 158 10.79 14.47 1.57
N ASN A 159 11.99 14.80 1.06
CA ASN A 159 12.84 15.84 1.65
C ASN A 159 12.17 17.22 1.66
N TYR A 160 11.39 17.55 0.63
CA TYR A 160 10.63 18.79 0.56
C TYR A 160 9.56 18.85 1.65
N LEU A 161 8.80 17.76 1.82
CA LEU A 161 7.73 17.65 2.80
C LEU A 161 8.26 17.71 4.24
N GLU A 162 9.37 17.04 4.52
CA GLU A 162 10.06 17.08 5.81
C GLU A 162 10.52 18.50 6.14
N LYS A 163 11.13 19.21 5.17
CA LYS A 163 11.51 20.64 5.33
C LYS A 163 10.30 21.55 5.54
N LYS A 164 9.14 21.20 4.99
CA LYS A 164 7.86 21.88 5.27
C LYS A 164 7.22 21.45 6.58
N GLY A 165 7.87 20.59 7.37
CA GLY A 165 7.46 20.21 8.72
C GLY A 165 6.42 19.10 8.78
N LEU A 166 6.30 18.26 7.76
CA LEU A 166 5.50 17.04 7.83
C LEU A 166 6.29 15.92 8.52
N LYS A 167 5.58 15.13 9.33
CA LYS A 167 6.08 13.91 9.97
C LYS A 167 5.87 12.69 9.06
N ASN A 168 6.58 11.59 9.30
CA ASN A 168 6.50 10.39 8.46
C ASN A 168 5.07 9.88 8.24
N ASN A 169 4.25 9.77 9.29
CA ASN A 169 2.86 9.34 9.15
C ASN A 169 2.00 10.30 8.29
N GLN A 170 2.29 11.59 8.34
CA GLN A 170 1.65 12.60 7.49
C GLN A 170 2.09 12.48 6.03
N ILE A 171 3.35 12.12 5.79
CA ILE A 171 3.87 11.84 4.45
C ILE A 171 3.24 10.56 3.90
N GLU A 172 3.11 9.51 4.69
CA GLU A 172 2.42 8.27 4.30
C GLU A 172 0.94 8.53 3.95
N ASP A 173 0.20 9.27 4.79
CA ASP A 173 -1.19 9.64 4.48
C ASP A 173 -1.30 10.44 3.17
N LEU A 174 -0.35 11.34 2.91
CA LEU A 174 -0.31 12.10 1.67
C LEU A 174 -0.03 11.19 0.47
N LYS A 175 0.99 10.34 0.59
CA LYS A 175 1.44 9.39 -0.42
C LYS A 175 0.28 8.48 -0.85
N GLU A 176 -0.38 7.82 0.10
CA GLU A 176 -1.56 6.99 -0.15
C GLU A 176 -2.76 7.78 -0.68
N SER A 177 -2.90 9.05 -0.29
CA SER A 177 -3.99 9.88 -0.79
C SER A 177 -3.76 10.41 -2.19
N LEU A 178 -2.52 10.55 -2.66
CA LEU A 178 -2.21 11.11 -3.98
C LEU A 178 -2.50 10.14 -5.12
N THR A 179 -2.59 8.84 -4.87
CA THR A 179 -2.89 7.84 -5.91
C THR A 179 -4.31 7.97 -6.49
N PHE A 180 -5.14 8.87 -5.94
CA PHE A 180 -6.38 9.27 -6.62
C PHE A 180 -6.13 9.77 -8.05
N LEU A 181 -4.94 10.32 -8.33
CA LEU A 181 -4.55 10.80 -9.65
C LEU A 181 -4.63 9.70 -10.72
N LEU A 182 -4.47 8.42 -10.33
CA LEU A 182 -4.62 7.29 -11.25
C LEU A 182 -6.05 7.15 -11.78
N ASN A 183 -7.05 7.73 -11.10
CA ASN A 183 -8.44 7.71 -11.53
C ASN A 183 -8.84 8.98 -12.31
N GLU A 184 -7.86 9.81 -12.67
CA GLU A 184 -8.11 11.03 -13.44
C GLU A 184 -7.91 10.77 -14.94
N PRO A 185 -8.53 11.59 -15.83
CA PRO A 185 -8.55 11.34 -17.28
C PRO A 185 -7.17 11.15 -17.92
N GLU A 186 -6.13 11.73 -17.31
CA GLU A 186 -4.76 11.56 -17.75
C GLU A 186 -4.31 10.09 -17.81
N PHE A 187 -4.91 9.20 -17.01
CA PHE A 187 -4.61 7.76 -16.95
C PHE A 187 -5.74 6.86 -17.47
N GLU A 188 -6.79 7.41 -18.09
CA GLU A 188 -7.99 6.65 -18.53
C GLU A 188 -7.66 5.50 -19.49
N GLU A 189 -6.70 5.69 -20.39
CA GLU A 189 -6.26 4.65 -21.33
C GLU A 189 -5.36 3.57 -20.70
N ILE A 190 -5.05 3.68 -19.41
CA ILE A 190 -4.15 2.78 -18.69
C ILE A 190 -4.90 2.02 -17.58
N ILE A 191 -5.74 2.73 -16.82
CA ILE A 191 -6.35 2.22 -15.60
C ILE A 191 -7.71 1.61 -15.91
N LEU A 192 -7.76 0.28 -15.90
CA LEU A 192 -8.99 -0.50 -16.11
C LEU A 192 -9.72 -0.85 -14.81
N SER A 193 -9.05 -0.73 -13.67
CA SER A 193 -9.60 -0.96 -12.33
C SER A 193 -9.30 0.24 -11.47
N GLU A 194 -10.31 0.90 -10.92
CA GLU A 194 -10.11 2.11 -10.12
C GLU A 194 -9.25 1.86 -8.87
N ASP A 195 -8.40 2.84 -8.55
CA ASP A 195 -7.70 2.92 -7.27
C ASP A 195 -8.63 3.53 -6.22
N ILE A 196 -9.29 2.69 -5.43
CA ILE A 196 -10.23 3.16 -4.41
C ILE A 196 -9.53 3.77 -3.17
N GLY A 197 -8.26 3.41 -2.94
CA GLY A 197 -7.49 3.74 -1.74
C GLY A 197 -8.05 3.12 -0.45
N TYR A 198 -7.34 3.33 0.66
CA TYR A 198 -7.78 2.84 1.97
C TYR A 198 -8.90 3.71 2.57
N PRO A 199 -9.80 3.14 3.40
CA PRO A 199 -10.89 3.87 4.04
C PRO A 199 -10.44 5.13 4.80
N GLU A 200 -9.27 5.08 5.46
CA GLU A 200 -8.72 6.21 6.22
C GLU A 200 -8.36 7.42 5.35
N HIS A 201 -8.04 7.19 4.07
CA HIS A 201 -7.55 8.23 3.16
C HIS A 201 -8.64 8.87 2.29
N ILE A 202 -9.84 8.29 2.23
CA ILE A 202 -10.96 8.75 1.36
C ILE A 202 -11.23 10.26 1.52
N LYS A 203 -11.24 10.77 2.75
CA LYS A 203 -11.53 12.19 3.02
C LYS A 203 -10.44 13.10 2.42
N LEU A 204 -9.18 12.70 2.54
CA LEU A 204 -8.06 13.48 2.00
C LEU A 204 -8.04 13.37 0.47
N ARG A 205 -8.22 12.18 -0.10
CA ARG A 205 -8.37 11.94 -1.57
C ARG A 205 -9.41 12.88 -2.19
N LYS A 206 -10.63 12.93 -1.64
CA LYS A 206 -11.70 13.82 -2.13
C LYS A 206 -11.29 15.29 -2.12
N LYS A 207 -10.59 15.73 -1.08
CA LYS A 207 -10.11 17.12 -0.98
C LYS A 207 -9.02 17.42 -2.00
N LEU A 208 -8.06 16.51 -2.18
CA LEU A 208 -6.98 16.65 -3.16
C LEU A 208 -7.53 16.65 -4.59
N LYS A 209 -8.49 15.78 -4.91
CA LYS A 209 -9.20 15.78 -6.19
C LYS A 209 -9.85 17.12 -6.49
N SER A 210 -10.54 17.71 -5.52
CA SER A 210 -11.15 19.05 -5.68
C SER A 210 -10.12 20.17 -5.94
N ILE A 211 -8.90 20.04 -5.40
CA ILE A 211 -7.81 20.97 -5.68
C ILE A 211 -7.28 20.76 -7.10
N TRP A 212 -7.00 19.50 -7.46
CA TRP A 212 -6.47 19.11 -8.77
C TRP A 212 -7.38 19.51 -9.93
N LEU A 213 -8.69 19.33 -9.78
CA LEU A 213 -9.66 19.70 -10.83
C LEU A 213 -9.76 21.21 -11.08
N LYS A 214 -9.32 22.05 -10.13
CA LYS A 214 -9.30 23.51 -10.29
C LYS A 214 -8.01 23.98 -10.95
N ASP A 215 -6.91 23.33 -10.62
CA ASP A 215 -5.58 23.66 -11.10
C ASP A 215 -4.76 22.37 -11.22
N LYS A 216 -4.44 22.01 -12.47
CA LYS A 216 -3.66 20.83 -12.83
C LYS A 216 -2.16 21.02 -12.59
N ASN A 217 -1.78 21.96 -11.73
CA ASN A 217 -0.41 22.15 -11.27
C ASN A 217 -0.11 21.27 -10.05
N PHE A 218 0.80 20.32 -10.22
CA PHE A 218 1.14 19.36 -9.16
C PHE A 218 1.86 19.99 -7.97
N GLN A 219 2.73 20.98 -8.18
CA GLN A 219 3.37 21.68 -7.07
C GLN A 219 2.34 22.41 -6.20
N ASN A 220 1.36 23.09 -6.81
CA ASN A 220 0.25 23.70 -6.07
C ASN A 220 -0.60 22.65 -5.34
N LEU A 221 -0.85 21.48 -5.95
CA LEU A 221 -1.52 20.36 -5.29
C LEU A 221 -0.77 19.95 -4.02
N ILE A 222 0.55 19.75 -4.09
CA ILE A 222 1.39 19.39 -2.93
C ILE A 222 1.35 20.48 -1.85
N ASP A 223 1.49 21.74 -2.22
CA ASP A 223 1.49 22.85 -1.25
C ASP A 223 0.15 22.98 -0.52
N ARG A 224 -0.96 22.81 -1.24
CA ARG A 224 -2.30 22.78 -0.66
C ARG A 224 -2.53 21.53 0.19
N ALA A 225 -1.96 20.39 -0.19
CA ALA A 225 -2.03 19.14 0.56
C ALA A 225 -1.33 19.25 1.92
N ILE A 226 -0.14 19.87 1.97
CA ILE A 226 0.60 20.15 3.22
C ILE A 226 -0.29 20.91 4.20
N LEU A 227 -0.98 21.97 3.76
CA LEU A 227 -1.90 22.74 4.59
C LEU A 227 -3.09 21.91 5.06
N ALA A 228 -3.64 21.08 4.18
CA ALA A 228 -4.77 20.20 4.49
C ALA A 228 -4.43 19.17 5.57
N ILE A 229 -3.25 18.56 5.49
CA ILE A 229 -2.78 17.54 6.43
C ILE A 229 -2.48 18.17 7.79
N LYS A 230 -1.75 19.30 7.82
CA LYS A 230 -1.46 20.01 9.09
C LYS A 230 -2.75 20.38 9.83
N LYS A 231 -3.77 20.86 9.12
CA LYS A 231 -5.08 21.16 9.71
C LYS A 231 -5.80 19.91 10.23
N SER A 232 -5.66 18.77 9.57
CA SER A 232 -6.33 17.53 9.98
C SER A 232 -5.69 16.91 11.23
N TYR A 233 -4.38 17.10 11.39
CA TYR A 233 -3.62 16.61 12.53
C TYR A 233 -3.63 17.54 13.75
N SER A 234 -3.95 18.82 13.58
CA SER A 234 -4.16 19.76 14.70
C SER A 234 -5.54 19.64 15.34
N GLN A 235 -6.47 18.93 14.69
CA GLN A 235 -7.77 18.58 15.25
C GLN A 235 -7.66 17.24 15.99
N PRO A 236 -8.22 17.08 17.20
CA PRO A 236 -8.25 15.78 17.85
C PRO A 236 -8.95 14.77 16.93
N ARG A 237 -8.26 13.68 16.58
CA ARG A 237 -8.88 12.59 15.81
C ARG A 237 -10.11 12.13 16.60
N ASN A 238 -11.28 12.23 15.99
CA ASN A 238 -12.51 11.71 16.57
C ASN A 238 -12.28 10.24 16.90
N GLU A 239 -12.20 9.90 18.20
CA GLU A 239 -12.09 8.52 18.64
C GLU A 239 -13.17 7.69 17.94
N PRO A 240 -12.81 6.53 17.34
CA PRO A 240 -13.76 5.59 16.80
C PRO A 240 -14.90 5.34 17.79
N ALA A 241 -16.14 5.29 17.30
CA ALA A 241 -17.33 5.16 18.15
C ALA A 241 -17.27 3.95 19.11
N PHE A 242 -16.48 2.92 18.78
CA PHE A 242 -16.24 1.77 19.64
C PHE A 242 -15.37 2.11 20.88
N ILE A 243 -14.34 2.95 20.74
CA ILE A 243 -13.52 3.43 21.87
C ILE A 243 -14.37 4.32 22.80
N LYS A 244 -15.26 5.15 22.22
CA LYS A 244 -16.24 5.93 23.00
C LYS A 244 -17.22 5.03 23.76
N LYS A 245 -17.64 3.89 23.19
CA LYS A 245 -18.50 2.89 23.85
C LYS A 245 -17.78 2.18 24.99
N GLU A 246 -16.52 1.77 24.82
CA GLU A 246 -15.73 1.13 25.88
C GLU A 246 -15.43 2.09 27.04
N LYS A 247 -15.07 3.35 26.75
CA LYS A 247 -14.88 4.37 27.80
C LYS A 247 -16.18 4.65 28.57
N LYS A 248 -17.33 4.72 27.89
CA LYS A 248 -18.64 4.85 28.56
C LYS A 248 -19.01 3.61 29.39
N LYS A 249 -18.59 2.41 28.99
CA LYS A 249 -18.83 1.17 29.73
C LYS A 249 -17.97 1.11 31.01
N LYS A 250 -16.67 1.41 30.90
CA LYS A 250 -15.76 1.50 32.05
C LYS A 250 -16.14 2.62 33.04
N ALA A 251 -16.63 3.76 32.57
CA ALA A 251 -17.11 4.83 33.43
C ALA A 251 -18.41 4.48 34.18
N LYS A 252 -19.26 3.62 33.61
CA LYS A 252 -20.46 3.09 34.29
C LYS A 252 -20.13 1.99 35.31
N GLU A 253 -19.12 1.17 35.04
CA GLU A 253 -18.66 0.11 35.95
C GLU A 253 -17.90 0.71 37.16
N GLY A 254 -17.08 1.74 36.96
CA GLY A 254 -16.38 2.43 38.05
C GLY A 254 -17.27 3.24 39.01
N LYS A 255 -18.49 3.63 38.59
CA LYS A 255 -19.47 4.28 39.48
C LYS A 255 -20.24 3.30 40.37
N ARG A 256 -20.35 2.02 39.99
CA ARG A 256 -21.05 1.00 40.80
C ARG A 256 -20.19 0.42 41.92
N SER A 257 -18.87 0.58 41.86
CA SER A 257 -17.94 0.14 42.92
C SER A 257 -17.71 1.18 44.02
N GLY A 258 -18.28 2.39 43.91
CA GLY A 258 -18.10 3.49 44.87
C GLY A 258 -19.21 3.62 45.92
N GLU A 259 -20.32 2.87 45.81
CA GLU A 259 -21.48 2.95 46.73
C GLU A 259 -21.55 1.79 47.73
N LYS A 260 -20.42 1.13 48.02
CA LYS A 260 -20.29 0.23 49.18
C LYS A 260 -19.10 0.64 50.03
N LYS A 261 -19.30 1.72 50.79
CA LYS A 261 -18.63 1.96 52.07
C LYS A 261 -19.68 2.44 53.06
#